data_AF-A0AA41A0W1-F1
#
_entry.id   AF-A0AA41A0W1-F1
#
_cell.length_a   1.000
_cell.length_b   1.000
_cell.length_c   1.000
_cell.angle_alpha   90.00
_cell.angle_beta   90.00
_cell.angle_gamma   90.00
#
_symmetry.space_group_name_H-M   'P 1'
#
loop_
_entity.id
_entity.type
_entity.pdbx_description
1 polymer ?
#
loop_
_entity_poly.entity_id
_entity_poly.type
_entity_poly.pdbx_seq_one_letter_code
_entity_poly.pdbx_strand_id
1 'polypeptide(L)'
;MLARLHRVRTLQLNLTMADEARAQERVASEHQLSQRIGQLIDAVTPTPAVTASAASLMANAHFRNRLLESADAATARIQVAEHRAAQAGEQTKAAKRDQTAVEKLMDRARMAAIRAEMRALEDMPASGGARRNRHDPC
;
A
#
# COMPACT_ATOMS: atom_id res chain seq x y z
N MET A 1 2.51 -26.45 -3.61
CA MET A 1 1.57 -25.48 -4.22
C MET A 1 1.41 -24.21 -3.37
N LEU A 2 1.05 -24.29 -2.08
CA LEU A 2 0.84 -23.11 -1.20
C LEU A 2 2.04 -22.15 -1.08
N ALA A 3 3.27 -22.67 -0.99
CA ALA A 3 4.47 -21.83 -0.93
C ALA A 3 4.66 -20.93 -2.18
N ARG A 4 4.28 -21.43 -3.37
CA ARG A 4 4.30 -20.62 -4.61
C ARG A 4 3.23 -19.53 -4.55
N LEU A 5 2.03 -19.86 -4.10
CA LEU A 5 0.94 -18.90 -3.94
C LEU A 5 1.32 -17.79 -2.96
N HIS A 6 1.92 -18.15 -1.82
CA HIS A 6 2.42 -17.20 -0.84
C HIS A 6 3.42 -16.22 -1.45
N ARG A 7 4.44 -16.71 -2.18
CA ARG A 7 5.39 -15.84 -2.87
C ARG A 7 4.72 -14.85 -3.82
N VAL A 8 3.73 -15.31 -4.60
CA VAL A 8 2.98 -14.43 -5.51
C VAL A 8 2.19 -13.38 -4.73
N ARG A 9 1.51 -13.75 -3.64
CA ARG A 9 0.76 -12.80 -2.81
C ARG A 9 1.66 -11.78 -2.12
N THR A 10 2.85 -12.19 -1.66
CA THR A 10 3.86 -11.26 -1.14
C THR A 10 4.31 -10.26 -2.22
N LEU A 11 4.57 -10.72 -3.45
CA LEU A 11 4.92 -9.83 -4.56
C LEU A 11 3.79 -8.86 -4.89
N GLN A 12 2.54 -9.33 -4.95
CA GLN A 12 1.38 -8.49 -5.20
C GLN A 12 1.17 -7.43 -4.11
N LEU A 13 1.36 -7.80 -2.84
CA LEU A 13 1.30 -6.85 -1.73
C LEU A 13 2.37 -5.75 -1.87
N ASN A 14 3.60 -6.13 -2.22
CA ASN A 14 4.68 -5.16 -2.43
C ASN A 14 4.37 -4.19 -3.59
N LEU A 15 3.79 -4.70 -4.68
CA LEU A 15 3.36 -3.87 -5.81
C LEU A 15 2.27 -2.88 -5.38
N THR A 16 1.23 -3.34 -4.67
CA THR A 16 0.14 -2.45 -4.21
C THR A 16 0.64 -1.42 -3.20
N MET A 17 1.57 -1.80 -2.31
CA MET A 17 2.20 -0.85 -1.37
C MET A 17 3.01 0.22 -2.11
N ALA A 18 3.72 -0.15 -3.18
CA ALA A 18 4.44 0.80 -4.01
C ALA A 18 3.49 1.73 -4.78
N ASP A 19 2.36 1.21 -5.29
CA ASP A 19 1.32 2.01 -5.93
C ASP A 19 0.67 3.00 -4.95
N GLU A 20 0.36 2.56 -3.74
CA GLU A 20 -0.15 3.43 -2.67
C GLU A 20 0.85 4.54 -2.33
N ALA A 21 2.13 4.22 -2.15
CA ALA A 21 3.16 5.22 -1.88
C ALA A 21 3.24 6.28 -2.99
N ARG A 22 3.23 5.85 -4.27
CA ARG A 22 3.22 6.76 -5.42
C ARG A 22 1.96 7.64 -5.45
N ALA A 23 0.79 7.07 -5.12
CA ALA A 23 -0.45 7.81 -5.09
C ALA A 23 -0.45 8.88 -3.99
N GLN A 24 0.09 8.57 -2.81
CA GLN A 24 0.26 9.54 -1.72
C GLN A 24 1.26 10.65 -2.09
N GLU A 25 2.38 10.29 -2.72
CA GLU A 25 3.34 11.28 -3.23
C GLU A 25 2.68 12.21 -4.26
N ARG A 26 1.81 11.67 -5.12
CA ARG A 26 1.05 12.49 -6.07
C ARG A 26 0.15 13.48 -5.34
N VAL A 27 -0.61 13.06 -4.33
CA VAL A 27 -1.44 13.95 -3.51
C VAL A 27 -0.60 15.09 -2.91
N ALA A 28 0.54 14.76 -2.31
CA ALA A 28 1.44 15.76 -1.75
C ALA A 28 1.95 16.77 -2.80
N SER A 29 2.30 16.28 -4.00
CA SER A 29 2.77 17.14 -5.09
C SER A 29 1.69 18.11 -5.61
N GLU A 30 0.43 17.66 -5.66
CA GLU A 30 -0.70 18.49 -6.11
C GLU A 30 -1.05 19.55 -5.06
N HIS A 31 -1.00 19.19 -3.76
CA HIS A 31 -1.14 20.16 -2.67
C HIS A 31 -0.05 21.22 -2.70
N GLN A 32 1.21 20.81 -2.94
CA GLN A 32 2.32 21.76 -3.08
C GLN A 32 2.14 22.71 -4.28
N LEU A 33 1.65 22.20 -5.41
CA LEU A 33 1.35 23.02 -6.59
C LEU A 33 0.24 24.04 -6.27
N SER A 34 -0.84 23.62 -5.63
CA SER A 34 -1.93 24.51 -5.23
C SER A 34 -1.46 25.63 -4.30
N GLN A 35 -0.64 25.29 -3.30
CA GLN A 35 -0.04 26.28 -2.40
C GLN A 35 0.82 27.31 -3.16
N ARG A 36 1.63 26.86 -4.12
CA ARG A 36 2.44 27.74 -4.97
C ARG A 36 1.59 28.67 -5.82
N ILE A 37 0.48 28.18 -6.38
CA ILE A 37 -0.47 29.01 -7.13
C ILE A 37 -1.05 30.10 -6.22
N GLY A 38 -1.43 29.77 -4.99
CA GLY A 38 -1.88 30.76 -4.00
C GLY A 38 -0.85 31.86 -3.75
N GLN A 39 0.41 31.49 -3.52
CA GLN A 39 1.51 32.46 -3.34
C GLN A 39 1.70 33.38 -4.56
N LEU A 40 1.54 32.84 -5.78
CA LEU A 40 1.62 33.63 -7.01
C LEU A 40 0.43 34.60 -7.15
N ILE A 41 -0.77 34.19 -6.74
CA ILE A 41 -1.95 35.07 -6.73
C ILE A 41 -1.73 36.25 -5.78
N ASP A 42 -1.20 35.98 -4.58
CA ASP A 42 -0.90 37.01 -3.59
C ASP A 42 0.15 38.00 -4.12
N ALA A 43 1.21 37.50 -4.76
CA ALA A 43 2.28 38.32 -5.32
C ALA A 43 1.83 39.26 -6.45
N VAL A 44 0.79 38.87 -7.20
CA VAL A 44 0.25 39.64 -8.33
C VAL A 44 -0.95 40.51 -7.91
N THR A 45 -1.42 40.36 -6.67
CA THR A 45 -2.54 41.17 -6.15
C THR A 45 -2.12 42.64 -6.07
N PRO A 46 -2.94 43.58 -6.59
CA PRO A 46 -2.60 45.00 -6.56
C PRO A 46 -2.43 45.48 -5.12
N THR A 47 -1.27 46.07 -4.82
CA THR A 47 -1.03 46.81 -3.58
C THR A 47 -1.23 48.30 -3.82
N PRO A 48 -1.67 49.08 -2.82
CA PRO A 48 -1.83 50.52 -2.93
C PRO A 48 -0.46 51.22 -2.95
N ALA A 49 0.33 50.99 -4.00
CA ALA A 49 1.60 51.66 -4.21
C ALA A 49 1.40 52.85 -5.17
N VAL A 50 1.97 54.00 -4.80
CA VAL A 50 1.78 55.31 -5.45
C VAL A 50 2.33 55.38 -6.89
N THR A 51 3.06 54.35 -7.36
CA THR A 51 3.85 54.38 -8.61
C THR A 51 3.50 53.30 -9.64
N ALA A 52 2.42 52.53 -9.47
CA ALA A 52 2.08 51.47 -10.44
C ALA A 52 1.58 52.07 -11.76
N SER A 53 2.25 51.76 -12.87
CA SER A 53 1.81 52.17 -14.21
C SER A 53 0.53 51.43 -14.63
N ALA A 54 -0.29 52.05 -15.49
CA ALA A 54 -1.50 51.41 -16.04
C ALA A 54 -1.19 50.09 -16.77
N ALA A 55 -0.04 50.01 -17.46
CA ALA A 55 0.42 48.78 -18.11
C ALA A 55 0.72 47.65 -17.11
N SER A 56 1.37 47.97 -15.99
CA SER A 56 1.65 47.02 -14.91
C SER A 56 0.38 46.50 -14.25
N LEU A 57 -0.63 47.37 -14.07
CA LEU A 57 -1.94 46.98 -13.53
C LEU A 57 -2.69 46.03 -14.47
N MET A 58 -2.70 46.32 -15.78
CA MET A 58 -3.31 45.44 -16.78
C MET A 58 -2.61 44.07 -16.85
N ALA A 59 -1.27 44.05 -16.82
CA ALA A 59 -0.50 42.81 -16.80
C ALA A 59 -0.82 41.97 -15.55
N ASN A 60 -0.87 42.59 -14.37
CA ASN A 60 -1.22 41.91 -13.13
C ASN A 60 -2.64 41.34 -13.16
N ALA A 61 -3.61 42.09 -13.68
CA ALA A 61 -4.98 41.59 -13.85
C ALA A 61 -5.04 40.36 -14.77
N HIS A 62 -4.30 40.39 -15.88
CA HIS A 62 -4.22 39.25 -16.81
C HIS A 62 -3.61 38.00 -16.15
N PHE A 63 -2.47 38.14 -15.47
CA PHE A 63 -1.82 37.02 -14.79
C PHE A 63 -2.67 36.48 -13.63
N ARG A 64 -3.32 37.35 -12.86
CA ARG A 64 -4.25 36.95 -11.80
C ARG A 64 -5.38 36.08 -12.35
N ASN A 65 -6.00 36.47 -13.46
CA ASN A 65 -7.08 35.69 -14.05
C ASN A 65 -6.62 34.28 -14.43
N ARG A 66 -5.46 34.16 -15.08
CA ARG A 66 -4.88 32.84 -15.42
C ARG A 66 -4.49 32.01 -14.22
N LEU A 67 -4.03 32.64 -13.14
CA LEU A 67 -3.70 31.94 -11.91
C LEU A 67 -4.95 31.43 -11.20
N LEU A 68 -6.07 32.16 -11.25
CA LEU A 68 -7.36 31.70 -10.73
C LEU A 68 -7.88 30.49 -11.51
N GLU A 69 -7.84 30.54 -12.85
CA GLU A 69 -8.16 29.38 -13.70
C GLU A 69 -7.28 28.16 -13.38
N SER A 70 -5.99 28.41 -13.11
CA SER A 70 -5.04 27.37 -12.72
C SER A 70 -5.32 26.81 -11.32
N ALA A 71 -5.80 27.63 -10.39
CA ALA A 71 -6.17 27.22 -9.04
C ALA A 71 -7.40 26.30 -9.04
N ASP A 72 -8.40 26.62 -9.87
CA ASP A 72 -9.58 25.75 -10.05
C ASP A 72 -9.18 24.39 -10.62
N ALA A 73 -8.31 24.38 -11.64
CA ALA A 73 -7.77 23.16 -12.22
C ALA A 73 -6.92 22.35 -11.20
N ALA A 74 -6.12 23.01 -10.37
CA ALA A 74 -5.35 22.36 -9.31
C ALA A 74 -6.25 21.72 -8.26
N THR A 75 -7.34 22.39 -7.88
CA THR A 75 -8.33 21.86 -6.93
C THR A 75 -8.97 20.58 -7.47
N ALA A 76 -9.36 20.56 -8.74
CA ALA A 76 -9.89 19.35 -9.38
C ALA A 76 -8.86 18.20 -9.41
N ARG A 77 -7.57 18.51 -9.67
CA ARG A 77 -6.50 17.51 -9.65
C ARG A 77 -6.26 16.92 -8.26
N ILE A 78 -6.32 17.73 -7.21
CA ILE A 78 -6.22 17.27 -5.82
C ILE A 78 -7.33 16.26 -5.52
N GLN A 79 -8.59 16.59 -5.83
CA GLN A 79 -9.72 15.69 -5.58
C GLN A 79 -9.55 14.33 -6.28
N VAL A 80 -9.10 14.34 -7.54
CA VAL A 80 -8.81 13.11 -8.29
C VAL A 80 -7.65 12.34 -7.69
N ALA A 81 -6.58 13.02 -7.28
CA ALA A 81 -5.41 12.40 -6.66
C ALA A 81 -5.76 11.75 -5.32
N GLU A 82 -6.55 12.43 -4.48
CA GLU A 82 -7.02 11.93 -3.18
C GLU A 82 -7.92 10.71 -3.37
N HIS A 83 -8.84 10.75 -4.33
CA HIS A 83 -9.67 9.60 -4.64
C HIS A 83 -8.85 8.39 -5.07
N ARG A 84 -7.85 8.58 -5.93
CA ARG A 84 -6.93 7.51 -6.36
C ARG A 84 -6.08 6.98 -5.21
N ALA A 85 -5.58 7.84 -4.34
CA ALA A 85 -4.82 7.44 -3.16
C ALA A 85 -5.68 6.60 -2.19
N ALA A 86 -6.95 6.98 -1.99
CA ALA A 86 -7.90 6.20 -1.21
C ALA A 86 -8.15 4.82 -1.83
N GLN A 87 -8.37 4.75 -3.14
CA GLN A 87 -8.53 3.48 -3.85
C GLN A 87 -7.28 2.59 -3.74
N ALA A 88 -6.08 3.16 -3.90
CA ALA A 88 -4.82 2.43 -3.77
C ALA A 88 -4.65 1.87 -2.35
N GLY A 89 -4.99 2.65 -1.32
CA GLY A 89 -4.97 2.17 0.07
C GLY A 89 -5.93 1.01 0.32
N GLU A 90 -7.13 1.03 -0.26
CA GLU A 90 -8.06 -0.10 -0.16
C GLU A 90 -7.55 -1.36 -0.90
N GLN A 91 -6.86 -1.19 -2.03
CA GLN A 91 -6.22 -2.30 -2.74
C GLN A 91 -5.08 -2.92 -1.91
N THR A 92 -4.25 -2.11 -1.25
CA THR A 92 -3.22 -2.62 -0.33
C THR A 92 -3.83 -3.40 0.84
N LYS A 93 -4.91 -2.88 1.45
CA LYS A 93 -5.63 -3.59 2.53
C LYS A 93 -6.20 -4.92 2.04
N ALA A 94 -6.75 -4.97 0.82
CA ALA A 94 -7.23 -6.20 0.21
C ALA A 94 -6.09 -7.20 -0.02
N ALA A 95 -4.97 -6.77 -0.61
CA ALA A 95 -3.78 -7.61 -0.83
C ALA A 95 -3.20 -8.15 0.49
N LYS A 96 -3.19 -7.33 1.55
CA LYS A 96 -2.77 -7.76 2.89
C LYS A 96 -3.70 -8.83 3.47
N ARG A 97 -5.02 -8.70 3.30
CA ARG A 97 -5.99 -9.72 3.72
C ARG A 97 -5.77 -11.05 2.99
N ASP A 98 -5.52 -10.99 1.68
CA ASP A 98 -5.21 -12.17 0.86
C ASP A 98 -3.94 -12.87 1.34
N GLN A 99 -2.86 -12.10 1.58
CA GLN A 99 -1.60 -12.62 2.09
C GLN A 99 -1.78 -13.33 3.44
N THR A 100 -2.45 -12.69 4.40
CA THR A 100 -2.75 -13.28 5.71
C THR A 100 -3.60 -14.56 5.59
N ALA A 101 -4.53 -14.61 4.64
CA ALA A 101 -5.33 -15.80 4.41
C ALA A 101 -4.47 -16.99 3.94
N VAL A 102 -3.52 -16.74 3.04
CA VAL A 102 -2.58 -17.77 2.57
C VAL A 102 -1.65 -18.24 3.68
N GLU A 103 -1.13 -17.33 4.51
CA GLU A 103 -0.32 -17.67 5.69
C GLU A 103 -1.08 -18.60 6.64
N LYS A 104 -2.33 -18.27 6.96
CA LYS A 104 -3.20 -19.13 7.79
C LYS A 104 -3.41 -20.52 7.19
N LEU A 105 -3.53 -20.64 5.86
CA LEU A 105 -3.64 -21.93 5.18
C LEU A 105 -2.34 -22.73 5.29
N MET A 106 -1.18 -22.09 5.18
CA MET A 106 0.12 -22.73 5.35
C MET A 106 0.31 -23.23 6.78
N ASP A 107 -0.08 -22.45 7.78
CA ASP A 107 -0.01 -22.87 9.18
C ASP A 107 -0.91 -24.06 9.47
N ARG A 108 -2.14 -24.05 8.95
CA ARG A 108 -3.06 -25.20 9.06
C ARG A 108 -2.48 -26.45 8.39
N ALA A 109 -1.88 -26.31 7.21
CA ALA A 109 -1.24 -27.42 6.52
C ALA A 109 -0.05 -27.97 7.31
N ARG A 110 0.76 -27.09 7.91
CA ARG A 110 1.89 -27.47 8.79
C ARG A 110 1.39 -28.24 10.02
N MET A 111 0.34 -27.75 10.68
CA MET A 111 -0.22 -28.43 11.85
C MET A 111 -0.84 -29.79 11.50
N ALA A 112 -1.49 -29.90 10.33
CA ALA A 112 -2.01 -31.17 9.86
C ALA A 112 -0.91 -32.20 9.59
N ALA A 113 0.21 -31.78 8.98
CA ALA A 113 1.37 -32.63 8.75
C ALA A 113 1.97 -33.15 10.07
N ILE A 114 2.20 -32.27 11.06
CA ILE A 114 2.70 -32.66 12.38
C ILE A 114 1.78 -33.68 13.06
N ARG A 115 0.45 -33.48 13.01
CA ARG A 115 -0.50 -34.46 13.57
C ARG A 115 -0.46 -35.80 12.87
N ALA A 116 -0.30 -35.80 11.55
CA ALA A 116 -0.16 -37.03 10.78
C ALA A 116 1.13 -37.77 11.13
N GLU A 117 2.23 -37.05 11.32
CA GLU A 117 3.50 -37.62 11.79
C GLU A 117 3.38 -38.20 13.20
N MET A 118 2.76 -37.48 14.15
CA MET A 118 2.52 -38.00 15.50
C MET A 118 1.69 -39.30 15.48
N ARG A 119 0.60 -39.34 14.70
CA ARG A 119 -0.21 -40.55 14.55
C ARG A 119 0.58 -41.68 13.91
N ALA A 120 1.39 -41.40 12.90
CA ALA A 120 2.22 -42.42 12.27
C ALA A 120 3.23 -43.03 13.26
N LEU A 121 3.78 -42.24 14.18
CA LEU A 121 4.65 -42.72 15.25
C LEU A 121 3.90 -43.58 16.28
N GLU A 122 2.66 -43.21 16.63
CA GLU A 122 1.79 -44.02 17.51
C GLU A 122 1.42 -45.36 16.86
N ASP A 123 1.17 -45.37 15.55
CA ASP A 123 0.81 -46.55 14.77
C ASP A 123 2.02 -47.42 14.38
N MET A 124 3.26 -47.00 14.71
CA MET A 124 4.44 -47.82 14.42
C MET A 124 4.35 -49.12 15.22
N PRO A 125 4.46 -50.29 14.57
CA PRO A 125 4.57 -51.55 15.29
C PRO A 125 5.80 -51.46 16.18
N ALA A 126 5.70 -51.93 17.43
CA ALA A 126 6.83 -51.97 18.35
C ALA A 126 8.01 -52.67 17.66
N SER A 127 9.00 -51.90 17.19
CA SER A 127 10.21 -52.39 16.57
C SER A 127 11.08 -52.99 17.66
N GLY A 128 10.71 -54.19 18.06
CA GLY A 128 11.16 -54.82 19.29
C GLY A 128 10.34 -56.08 19.45
N GLY A 129 10.53 -57.01 18.52
CA GLY A 129 10.15 -58.39 18.75
C GLY A 129 10.59 -58.75 20.16
N ALA A 130 9.65 -59.34 20.90
CA ALA A 130 9.95 -60.14 22.05
C ALA A 130 10.93 -61.25 21.63
N ARG A 131 12.22 -60.94 21.47
CA ARG A 131 13.29 -61.88 21.80
C ARG A 131 13.32 -61.93 23.31
N ARG A 132 12.28 -62.59 23.81
CA ARG A 132 12.19 -63.10 25.16
C ARG A 132 13.44 -63.97 25.31
N ASN A 133 14.48 -63.46 25.96
CA ASN A 133 15.55 -64.29 26.50
C ASN A 133 14.88 -65.26 27.49
N ARG A 134 14.31 -66.36 26.97
CA ARG A 134 13.89 -67.50 27.76
C ARG A 134 15.16 -68.26 28.05
N HIS A 135 15.82 -67.89 29.14
CA HIS A 135 16.79 -68.79 29.73
C HIS A 135 15.97 -69.76 30.58
N ASP A 136 15.75 -70.97 30.08
CA ASP A 136 15.16 -72.03 30.90
C ASP A 136 16.20 -72.41 31.97
N PRO A 137 15.83 -72.43 33.27
CA PRO A 137 16.72 -72.90 34.32
C PRO A 137 16.82 -74.43 34.25
N CYS A 138 18.05 -74.92 34.24
CA CYS A 138 18.43 -76.33 34.30
C CYS A 138 18.02 -76.99 35.61
#